data_AF-A0A8C3B568-F1
#
_entry.id   AF-A0A8C3B568-F1
#
_cell.length_a   1.000
_cell.length_b   1.000
_cell.length_c   1.000
_cell.angle_alpha   90.00
_cell.angle_beta   90.00
_cell.angle_gamma   90.00
#
_symmetry.space_group_name_H-M   'P 1'
#
loop_
_entity.id
_entity.type
_entity.pdbx_description
1 polymer ?
#
loop_
_entity_poly.entity_id
_entity_poly.type
_entity_poly.pdbx_seq_one_letter_code
_entity_poly.pdbx_strand_id
1 'polypeptide(L)'
;MLHINKVSASPQAKPHPYMRGIYQRLDSIEAQDFESSDGTLVQSFRTPRGWIWFNVSGRNPSMLGAELVMYRKTLNPNSISVTVALHSVTASQGALVESPALEERLLTLDQRSSSGYDVFDVSAALPLKPLELVGFQLRYTDESGSLVLHEALTQSLYCLNRGSLSEPLLVLYQSYPLHI
;
A
#
# COMPACT_ATOMS: atom_id res chain seq x y z
N MET A 1 -4.34 -16.21 16.40
CA MET A 1 -3.21 -16.63 15.53
C MET A 1 -3.58 -16.22 14.11
N LEU A 2 -2.92 -15.17 13.59
CA LEU A 2 -3.27 -14.54 12.32
C LEU A 2 -2.93 -15.50 11.16
N HIS A 3 -3.93 -16.02 10.44
CA HIS A 3 -3.70 -16.95 9.33
C HIS A 3 -3.57 -16.17 8.01
N ILE A 4 -2.35 -15.75 7.67
CA ILE A 4 -2.06 -15.20 6.34
C ILE A 4 -2.02 -16.32 5.31
N ASN A 5 -3.19 -16.69 4.81
CA ASN A 5 -3.30 -17.61 3.69
C ASN A 5 -2.85 -16.91 2.40
N LYS A 6 -1.82 -17.48 1.76
CA LYS A 6 -1.22 -17.07 0.48
C LYS A 6 -0.47 -15.74 0.51
N VAL A 7 0.81 -15.84 0.85
CA VAL A 7 1.83 -15.03 0.17
C VAL A 7 1.98 -15.63 -1.23
N SER A 8 1.81 -14.85 -2.29
CA SER A 8 2.16 -15.25 -3.66
C SER A 8 3.69 -15.37 -3.88
N ALA A 9 4.46 -15.60 -2.81
CA ALA A 9 5.90 -15.77 -2.83
C ALA A 9 6.26 -17.09 -2.14
N SER A 10 7.27 -17.76 -2.70
CA SER A 10 7.60 -19.17 -2.46
C SER A 10 7.63 -19.59 -0.98
N PRO A 11 7.39 -20.88 -0.66
CA PRO A 11 7.34 -21.42 0.71
C PRO A 11 8.61 -21.29 1.57
N GLN A 12 9.69 -20.69 1.07
CA GLN A 12 10.98 -20.51 1.76
C GLN A 12 11.40 -19.05 1.94
N ALA A 13 10.56 -18.07 1.58
CA ALA A 13 10.92 -16.67 1.72
C ALA A 13 10.72 -16.17 3.17
N LYS A 14 11.78 -15.62 3.78
CA LYS A 14 11.68 -14.87 5.06
C LYS A 14 10.50 -13.88 5.00
N PRO A 15 9.75 -13.68 6.10
CA PRO A 15 8.65 -12.72 6.11
C PRO A 15 9.16 -11.32 5.74
N HIS A 16 8.37 -10.59 4.95
CA HIS A 16 8.70 -9.24 4.53
C HIS A 16 9.00 -8.35 5.76
N PRO A 17 10.00 -7.45 5.74
CA PRO A 17 10.40 -6.68 6.91
C PRO A 17 9.24 -5.90 7.57
N TYR A 18 8.37 -5.29 6.77
CA TYR A 18 7.13 -4.67 7.27
C TYR A 18 6.24 -5.65 8.05
N MET A 19 6.04 -6.86 7.53
CA MET A 19 5.23 -7.88 8.19
C MET A 19 5.85 -8.40 9.47
N ARG A 20 7.19 -8.41 9.58
CA ARG A 20 7.86 -8.73 10.85
C ARG A 20 7.46 -7.75 11.95
N GLY A 21 7.36 -6.46 11.64
CA GLY A 21 6.92 -5.45 12.59
C GLY A 21 5.47 -5.66 13.03
N ILE A 22 4.59 -6.00 12.09
CA ILE A 22 3.20 -6.37 12.40
C ILE A 22 3.18 -7.60 13.32
N TYR A 23 3.83 -8.71 12.95
CA TYR A 23 3.85 -9.92 13.77
C TYR A 23 4.39 -9.67 15.19
N GLN A 24 5.47 -8.91 15.33
CA GLN A 24 6.04 -8.58 16.65
C GLN A 24 5.07 -7.78 17.53
N ARG A 25 4.30 -6.85 16.95
CA ARG A 25 3.26 -6.11 17.70
C ARG A 25 2.08 -7.01 18.06
N LEU A 26 1.67 -7.89 17.17
CA LEU A 26 0.60 -8.85 17.43
C LEU A 26 0.96 -9.82 18.56
N ASP A 27 2.20 -10.31 18.59
CA ASP A 27 2.70 -11.18 19.66
C ASP A 27 2.75 -10.47 21.03
N SER A 28 2.73 -9.14 21.05
CA SER A 28 2.74 -8.33 22.27
C SER A 28 1.35 -7.99 22.81
N ILE A 29 0.26 -8.32 22.09
CA ILE A 29 -1.12 -8.04 22.50
C ILE A 29 -1.78 -9.35 22.95
N GLU A 30 -2.46 -9.34 24.10
CA GLU A 30 -3.06 -10.55 24.71
C GLU A 30 -4.18 -11.16 23.85
N ALA A 31 -4.29 -12.49 23.92
CA ALA A 31 -5.02 -13.35 22.97
C ALA A 31 -6.56 -13.13 22.89
N GLN A 32 -7.16 -12.31 23.76
CA GLN A 32 -8.63 -12.15 23.81
C GLN A 32 -9.20 -11.15 22.79
N ASP A 33 -8.40 -10.25 22.23
CA ASP A 33 -8.87 -9.25 21.25
C ASP A 33 -8.73 -9.70 19.78
N PHE A 34 -8.28 -10.94 19.54
CA PHE A 34 -7.63 -11.34 18.27
C PHE A 34 -8.29 -12.44 17.45
N GLU A 35 -9.46 -12.97 17.84
CA GLU A 35 -10.08 -14.08 17.08
C GLU A 35 -10.56 -13.71 15.67
N SER A 36 -10.59 -12.42 15.28
CA SER A 36 -11.16 -11.96 14.00
C SER A 36 -10.17 -11.33 13.00
N SER A 37 -8.89 -11.20 13.34
CA SER A 37 -7.92 -10.48 12.52
C SER A 37 -7.18 -11.43 11.58
N ASP A 38 -7.80 -11.83 10.47
CA ASP A 38 -7.09 -12.49 9.36
C ASP A 38 -6.71 -11.45 8.30
N GLY A 39 -5.55 -11.62 7.65
CA GLY A 39 -5.08 -10.69 6.63
C GLY A 39 -4.26 -11.37 5.52
N THR A 40 -4.17 -10.74 4.35
CA THR A 40 -3.44 -11.24 3.19
C THR A 40 -2.50 -10.17 2.65
N LEU A 41 -1.27 -10.55 2.31
CA LEU A 41 -0.31 -9.66 1.66
C LEU A 41 -0.26 -9.92 0.16
N VAL A 42 -0.42 -8.86 -0.62
CA VAL A 42 -0.35 -8.86 -2.08
C VAL A 42 0.81 -7.97 -2.52
N GLN A 43 1.70 -8.53 -3.35
CA GLN A 43 2.81 -7.78 -3.94
C GLN A 43 2.37 -7.12 -5.24
N SER A 44 2.92 -5.93 -5.49
CA SER A 44 2.66 -5.23 -6.74
C SER A 44 3.22 -6.01 -7.94
N PHE A 45 2.58 -5.90 -9.10
CA PHE A 45 3.08 -6.54 -10.31
C PHE A 45 2.90 -5.57 -11.50
N ARG A 46 4.02 -4.95 -11.92
CA ARG A 46 4.11 -3.94 -12.98
C ARG A 46 3.60 -2.55 -12.55
N THR A 47 4.31 -1.53 -13.05
CA THR A 47 3.87 -0.13 -12.98
C THR A 47 3.74 0.52 -14.37
N PRO A 48 2.87 0.03 -15.27
CA PRO A 48 2.63 0.73 -16.52
C PRO A 48 1.89 2.05 -16.26
N ARG A 49 2.37 3.13 -16.90
CA ARG A 49 1.73 4.46 -16.89
C ARG A 49 1.59 5.10 -15.49
N GLY A 50 2.59 4.93 -14.63
CA GLY A 50 2.63 5.55 -13.30
C GLY A 50 1.65 4.97 -12.26
N TRP A 51 0.94 3.89 -12.56
CA TRP A 51 0.06 3.18 -11.63
C TRP A 51 0.77 2.00 -10.98
N ILE A 52 0.57 1.80 -9.68
CA ILE A 52 1.09 0.66 -8.90
C ILE A 52 -0.01 -0.40 -8.84
N TRP A 53 0.13 -1.50 -9.62
CA TRP A 53 -0.93 -2.50 -9.76
C TRP A 53 -0.79 -3.69 -8.83
N PHE A 54 -1.93 -4.18 -8.34
CA PHE A 54 -2.06 -5.34 -7.48
C PHE A 54 -3.13 -6.29 -8.01
N ASN A 55 -2.84 -7.59 -7.94
CA ASN A 55 -3.80 -8.64 -8.32
C ASN A 55 -4.54 -9.08 -7.06
N VAL A 56 -5.84 -8.81 -7.04
CA VAL A 56 -6.72 -9.05 -5.90
C VAL A 56 -7.83 -10.06 -6.21
N SER A 57 -7.73 -10.78 -7.33
CA SER A 57 -8.73 -11.76 -7.79
C SER A 57 -8.97 -12.92 -6.80
N GLY A 58 -7.99 -13.21 -5.93
CA GLY A 58 -8.07 -14.24 -4.90
C GLY A 58 -8.41 -13.73 -3.50
N ARG A 59 -8.79 -12.44 -3.35
CA ARG A 59 -9.10 -11.85 -2.04
C ARG A 59 -10.36 -12.50 -1.44
N ASN A 60 -10.34 -12.75 -0.13
CA ASN A 60 -11.54 -13.13 0.59
C ASN A 60 -12.54 -11.94 0.60
N PRO A 61 -13.81 -12.12 0.20
CA PRO A 61 -14.81 -11.04 0.25
C PRO A 61 -15.01 -10.40 1.63
N SER A 62 -14.67 -11.10 2.72
CA SER A 62 -14.71 -10.54 4.08
C SER A 62 -13.57 -9.57 4.38
N MET A 63 -12.55 -9.45 3.51
CA MET A 63 -11.48 -8.47 3.66
C MET A 63 -11.94 -7.10 3.19
N LEU A 64 -12.18 -6.22 4.16
CA LEU A 64 -12.66 -4.86 3.97
C LEU A 64 -11.58 -3.81 4.24
N GLY A 65 -10.61 -4.11 5.10
CA GLY A 65 -9.49 -3.22 5.40
C GLY A 65 -8.36 -3.38 4.40
N ALA A 66 -7.71 -2.28 4.01
CA ALA A 66 -6.49 -2.35 3.21
C ALA A 66 -5.52 -1.19 3.40
N GLU A 67 -4.24 -1.53 3.33
CA GLU A 67 -3.13 -0.60 3.42
C GLU A 67 -2.22 -0.72 2.21
N LEU A 68 -1.92 0.40 1.55
CA LEU A 68 -0.83 0.51 0.60
C LEU A 68 0.44 0.91 1.36
N VAL A 69 1.45 0.04 1.30
CA VAL A 69 2.69 0.16 2.07
C VAL A 69 3.86 0.32 1.11
N MET A 70 4.58 1.43 1.21
CA MET A 70 5.69 1.75 0.30
C MET A 70 6.94 2.14 1.08
N TYR A 71 8.06 1.48 0.78
CA TYR A 71 9.33 1.80 1.43
C TYR A 71 9.92 3.09 0.87
N ARG A 72 10.13 4.10 1.73
CA ARG A 72 10.74 5.37 1.33
C ARG A 72 12.24 5.20 1.18
N LYS A 73 12.70 4.98 -0.05
CA LYS A 73 14.11 4.72 -0.36
C LYS A 73 14.93 6.01 -0.32
N THR A 74 14.46 7.06 -0.97
CA THR A 74 15.23 8.29 -1.18
C THR A 74 14.69 9.41 -0.31
N LEU A 75 15.59 10.23 0.23
CA LEU A 75 15.27 11.45 0.97
C LEU A 75 15.77 12.65 0.19
N ASN A 76 14.99 13.73 0.20
CA ASN A 76 15.43 15.00 -0.32
C ASN A 76 16.45 15.62 0.64
N PRO A 77 17.57 16.18 0.17
CA PRO A 77 18.52 16.88 1.04
C PRO A 77 17.94 18.15 1.66
N ASN A 78 16.89 18.72 1.07
CA ASN A 78 16.21 19.91 1.56
C ASN A 78 14.87 19.53 2.20
N SER A 79 14.49 20.25 3.25
CA SER A 79 13.19 20.15 3.90
C SER A 79 12.08 20.72 3.01
N ILE A 80 11.66 19.91 2.04
CA ILE A 80 10.56 20.20 1.12
C ILE A 80 9.35 19.40 1.55
N SER A 81 8.20 20.06 1.66
CA SER A 81 6.92 19.39 1.91
C SER A 81 6.05 19.44 0.66
N VAL A 82 5.37 18.34 0.38
CA VAL A 82 4.40 18.23 -0.72
C VAL A 82 3.13 17.60 -0.19
N THR A 83 1.98 18.06 -0.66
CA THR A 83 0.71 17.37 -0.42
C THR A 83 0.59 16.24 -1.42
N VAL A 84 0.25 15.05 -0.94
CA VAL A 84 0.10 13.85 -1.75
C VAL A 84 -1.34 13.38 -1.68
N ALA A 85 -2.01 13.38 -2.83
CA ALA A 85 -3.31 12.76 -3.04
C ALA A 85 -3.12 11.35 -3.61
N LEU A 86 -3.65 10.34 -2.93
CA LEU A 86 -3.66 8.96 -3.39
C LEU A 86 -4.95 8.67 -4.16
N HIS A 87 -4.82 8.24 -5.40
CA HIS A 87 -5.96 7.80 -6.22
C HIS A 87 -5.88 6.30 -6.45
N SER A 88 -7.05 5.68 -6.62
CA SER A 88 -7.15 4.32 -7.16
C SER A 88 -7.74 4.30 -8.55
N VAL A 89 -7.46 3.21 -9.25
CA VAL A 89 -8.13 2.83 -10.48
C VAL A 89 -8.52 1.36 -10.38
N THR A 90 -9.73 1.04 -10.82
CA THR A 90 -10.23 -0.34 -10.89
C THR A 90 -10.54 -0.69 -12.32
N ALA A 91 -10.28 -1.95 -12.71
CA ALA A 91 -10.70 -2.47 -14.00
C ALA A 91 -12.04 -3.17 -13.84
N SER A 92 -13.12 -2.57 -14.38
CA SER A 92 -14.45 -3.17 -14.39
C SER A 92 -14.93 -3.26 -15.84
N GLN A 93 -15.20 -4.49 -16.31
CA GLN A 93 -15.77 -4.76 -17.64
C GLN A 93 -14.98 -4.11 -18.81
N GLY A 94 -13.66 -4.07 -18.72
CA GLY A 94 -12.78 -3.52 -19.76
C GLY A 94 -12.59 -2.01 -19.74
N ALA A 95 -13.28 -1.27 -18.85
CA ALA A 95 -13.03 0.14 -18.60
C ALA A 95 -12.24 0.35 -17.30
N LEU A 96 -11.30 1.29 -17.34
CA LEU A 96 -10.62 1.78 -16.13
C LEU A 96 -11.45 2.88 -15.50
N VAL A 97 -11.81 2.70 -14.23
CA VAL A 97 -12.56 3.69 -13.46
C VAL A 97 -11.65 4.23 -12.36
N GLU A 98 -11.27 5.50 -12.50
CA GLU A 98 -10.50 6.22 -11.48
C GLU A 98 -11.42 6.68 -10.35
N SER A 99 -10.92 6.60 -9.11
CA SER A 99 -11.58 7.14 -7.93
C SER A 99 -11.24 8.63 -7.75
N PRO A 100 -12.07 9.38 -6.99
CA PRO A 100 -11.58 10.56 -6.30
C PRO A 100 -10.41 10.20 -5.37
N ALA A 101 -9.75 11.22 -4.80
CA ALA A 101 -8.66 11.01 -3.85
C ALA A 101 -9.19 10.18 -2.66
N LEU A 102 -8.50 9.07 -2.38
CA LEU A 102 -8.78 8.18 -1.26
C LEU A 102 -8.26 8.78 0.05
N GLU A 103 -7.09 9.41 -0.04
CA GLU A 103 -6.42 10.06 1.07
C GLU A 103 -5.62 11.25 0.53
N GLU A 104 -5.55 12.33 1.30
CA GLU A 104 -4.61 13.43 1.08
C GLU A 104 -3.76 13.62 2.33
N ARG A 105 -2.43 13.68 2.15
CA ARG A 105 -1.49 13.79 3.26
C ARG A 105 -0.31 14.68 2.90
N LEU A 106 0.15 15.48 3.86
CA LEU A 106 1.42 16.20 3.74
C LEU A 106 2.61 15.25 3.96
N LEU A 107 3.53 15.20 3.00
CA LEU A 107 4.78 14.45 3.11
C LEU A 107 5.97 15.40 3.10
N THR A 108 6.74 15.37 4.19
CA THR A 108 8.06 16.02 4.26
C THR A 108 9.11 15.09 3.67
N LEU A 109 9.81 15.53 2.62
CA LEU A 109 10.61 14.67 1.75
C LEU A 109 12.03 14.40 2.29
N ASP A 110 12.49 15.14 3.29
CA ASP A 110 13.78 14.94 3.98
C ASP A 110 13.70 13.92 5.13
N GLN A 111 12.50 13.45 5.47
CA GLN A 111 12.26 12.54 6.58
C GLN A 111 11.57 11.25 6.15
N ARG A 112 11.87 10.16 6.87
CA ARG A 112 11.12 8.89 6.79
C ARG A 112 10.20 8.79 7.99
N SER A 113 9.11 8.04 7.82
CA SER A 113 8.37 7.49 8.95
C SER A 113 9.29 6.64 9.83
N SER A 114 8.90 6.46 11.10
CA SER A 114 9.66 5.64 12.06
C SER A 114 9.82 4.18 11.62
N SER A 115 8.86 3.65 10.87
CA SER A 115 8.92 2.31 10.27
C SER A 115 9.77 2.26 8.99
N GLY A 116 10.08 3.41 8.38
CA GLY A 116 10.68 3.53 7.06
C GLY A 116 9.68 3.35 5.90
N TYR A 117 8.42 3.05 6.20
CA TYR A 117 7.35 2.84 5.23
C TYR A 117 6.31 3.95 5.33
N ASP A 118 5.89 4.46 4.18
CA ASP A 118 4.66 5.24 4.10
C ASP A 118 3.48 4.28 3.92
N VAL A 119 2.50 4.44 4.79
CA VAL A 119 1.29 3.61 4.85
C VAL A 119 0.09 4.49 4.57
N PHE A 120 -0.71 4.10 3.59
CA PHE A 120 -1.93 4.78 3.18
C PHE A 120 -3.13 3.85 3.34
N ASP A 121 -4.23 4.38 3.88
CA ASP A 121 -5.47 3.62 3.95
C ASP A 121 -6.12 3.61 2.56
N VAL A 122 -6.29 2.41 2.01
CA VAL A 122 -6.88 2.18 0.70
C VAL A 122 -8.11 1.27 0.77
N SER A 123 -8.68 1.11 1.97
CA SER A 123 -9.88 0.30 2.20
C SER A 123 -11.03 0.73 1.27
N ALA A 124 -11.19 2.04 1.03
CA ALA A 124 -12.19 2.58 0.11
C ALA A 124 -12.00 2.18 -1.36
N ALA A 125 -10.80 1.73 -1.76
CA ALA A 125 -10.53 1.22 -3.11
C ALA A 125 -11.00 -0.22 -3.32
N LEU A 126 -11.41 -0.90 -2.25
CA LEU A 126 -11.82 -2.31 -2.27
C LEU A 126 -13.34 -2.42 -2.29
N PRO A 127 -13.96 -2.56 -3.47
CA PRO A 127 -15.40 -2.77 -3.53
C PRO A 127 -15.79 -4.11 -2.90
N LEU A 128 -17.07 -4.21 -2.51
CA LEU A 128 -17.71 -5.46 -2.09
C LEU A 128 -17.84 -6.46 -3.25
N LYS A 129 -17.78 -5.98 -4.50
CA LYS A 129 -17.84 -6.84 -5.69
C LYS A 129 -16.46 -7.44 -5.98
N PRO A 130 -16.42 -8.64 -6.59
CA PRO A 130 -15.16 -9.25 -7.02
C PRO A 130 -14.39 -8.29 -7.93
N LEU A 131 -13.14 -8.02 -7.56
CA LEU A 131 -12.21 -7.19 -8.31
C LEU A 131 -11.00 -8.04 -8.66
N GLU A 132 -10.57 -7.99 -9.92
CA GLU A 132 -9.37 -8.71 -10.34
C GLU A 132 -8.12 -7.87 -10.09
N LEU A 133 -8.16 -6.59 -10.46
CA LEU A 133 -7.02 -5.68 -10.43
C LEU A 133 -7.38 -4.34 -9.81
N VAL A 134 -6.49 -3.83 -8.96
CA VAL A 134 -6.53 -2.47 -8.44
C VAL A 134 -5.18 -1.79 -8.70
N GLY A 135 -5.22 -0.54 -9.13
CA GLY A 135 -4.03 0.30 -9.34
C GLY A 135 -4.07 1.51 -8.43
N PHE A 136 -2.89 1.99 -8.00
CA PHE A 136 -2.77 3.20 -7.19
C PHE A 136 -1.80 4.20 -7.82
N GLN A 137 -2.09 5.50 -7.71
CA GLN A 137 -1.21 6.57 -8.18
C GLN A 137 -1.15 7.68 -7.14
N LEU A 138 0.06 8.15 -6.85
CA LEU A 138 0.32 9.29 -6.00
C LEU A 138 0.39 10.53 -6.88
N ARG A 139 -0.40 11.56 -6.55
CA ARG A 139 -0.36 12.88 -7.19
C ARG A 139 0.10 13.90 -6.16
N TYR A 140 1.10 14.68 -6.54
CA TYR A 140 1.83 15.56 -5.63
C TYR A 140 1.56 17.01 -5.99
N THR A 141 1.22 17.83 -5.01
CA THR A 141 1.10 19.27 -5.15
C THR A 141 2.11 19.94 -4.22
N ASP A 142 2.80 20.96 -4.73
CA ASP A 142 3.62 21.86 -3.92
C ASP A 142 2.84 23.16 -3.65
N GLU A 143 3.50 24.14 -3.06
CA GLU A 143 2.91 25.46 -2.77
C GLU A 143 2.41 26.19 -4.04
N SER A 144 2.84 25.80 -5.24
CA SER A 144 2.43 26.38 -6.52
C SER A 144 1.18 25.74 -7.14
N GLY A 145 0.72 24.59 -6.62
CA GLY A 145 -0.60 24.02 -6.92
C GLY A 145 -0.63 22.74 -7.77
N SER A 146 0.47 22.29 -8.41
CA SER A 146 0.59 20.92 -8.95
C SER A 146 1.97 20.61 -9.53
N LEU A 147 2.52 19.43 -9.23
CA LEU A 147 3.78 18.96 -9.81
C LEU A 147 3.54 18.10 -11.07
N VAL A 148 4.10 18.48 -12.22
CA VAL A 148 3.88 17.75 -13.50
C VAL A 148 4.55 16.35 -13.52
N LEU A 149 5.45 16.07 -12.57
CA LEU A 149 6.34 14.89 -12.59
C LEU A 149 6.00 13.83 -11.52
N HIS A 150 4.72 13.57 -11.27
CA HIS A 150 4.26 12.63 -10.23
C HIS A 150 4.88 11.23 -10.34
N GLU A 151 4.96 10.67 -11.55
CA GLU A 151 5.52 9.33 -11.77
C GLU A 151 7.02 9.29 -11.44
N ALA A 152 7.78 10.27 -11.93
CA ALA A 152 9.22 10.36 -11.66
C ALA A 152 9.50 10.58 -10.17
N LEU A 153 8.69 11.40 -9.50
CA LEU A 153 8.81 11.62 -8.06
C LEU A 153 8.48 10.33 -7.28
N THR A 154 7.42 9.60 -7.66
CA THR A 154 7.09 8.31 -7.04
C THR A 154 8.21 7.28 -7.23
N GLN A 155 8.78 7.18 -8.43
CA GLN A 155 9.91 6.29 -8.72
C GLN A 155 11.19 6.68 -7.96
N SER A 156 11.40 7.99 -7.75
CA SER A 156 12.55 8.49 -6.99
C SER A 156 12.39 8.18 -5.50
N LEU A 157 11.21 8.46 -4.93
CA LEU A 157 10.94 8.26 -3.51
C LEU A 157 10.85 6.78 -3.13
N TYR A 158 10.22 5.95 -3.97
CA TYR A 158 9.87 4.57 -3.65
C TYR A 158 10.55 3.56 -4.57
N CYS A 159 10.85 2.38 -4.04
CA CYS A 159 11.44 1.31 -4.84
C CYS A 159 10.36 0.56 -5.64
N LEU A 160 10.16 0.93 -6.90
CA LEU A 160 9.21 0.26 -7.80
C LEU A 160 9.85 -0.86 -8.64
N ASN A 161 11.11 -1.21 -8.37
CA ASN A 161 11.85 -2.23 -9.12
C ASN A 161 11.46 -3.65 -8.66
N ARG A 162 11.21 -4.54 -9.63
CA ARG A 162 10.87 -5.95 -9.39
C ARG A 162 11.99 -6.75 -8.69
N GLY A 163 11.58 -7.77 -7.94
CA GLY A 163 12.41 -8.69 -7.19
C GLY A 163 12.93 -8.15 -5.85
N SER A 164 12.46 -6.98 -5.38
CA SER A 164 12.98 -6.37 -4.15
C SER A 164 12.05 -6.59 -2.95
N LEU A 165 12.63 -6.81 -1.77
CA LEU A 165 11.92 -6.78 -0.47
C LEU A 165 11.46 -5.37 -0.07
N SER A 166 11.56 -4.40 -0.97
CA SER A 166 11.15 -3.00 -0.77
C SER A 166 10.09 -2.56 -1.79
N GLU A 167 9.54 -3.49 -2.57
CA GLU A 167 8.44 -3.20 -3.48
C GLU A 167 7.18 -2.76 -2.73
N PRO A 168 6.30 -1.97 -3.38
CA PRO A 168 4.99 -1.67 -2.85
C PRO A 168 4.22 -2.94 -2.49
N LEU A 169 3.61 -2.91 -1.31
CA LEU A 169 2.73 -3.96 -0.82
C LEU A 169 1.32 -3.42 -0.66
N LEU A 170 0.36 -4.30 -0.91
CA LEU A 170 -1.01 -4.12 -0.49
C LEU A 170 -1.29 -5.14 0.60
N VAL A 171 -1.58 -4.67 1.81
CA VAL A 171 -1.95 -5.54 2.93
C VAL A 171 -3.46 -5.45 3.12
N LEU A 172 -4.12 -6.61 3.18
CA LEU A 172 -5.56 -6.75 3.24
C LEU A 172 -5.93 -7.31 4.60
N TYR A 173 -7.01 -6.82 5.21
CA TYR A 173 -7.44 -7.20 6.55
C TYR A 173 -8.94 -7.52 6.58
N GLN A 174 -9.33 -8.54 7.35
CA GLN A 174 -10.72 -8.93 7.56
C GLN A 174 -11.49 -7.97 8.49
N SER A 175 -10.81 -7.40 9.48
CA SER A 175 -11.31 -6.32 10.33
C SER A 175 -10.46 -5.06 10.10
N TYR A 176 -11.02 -3.87 10.37
CA TYR A 176 -10.37 -2.56 10.11
C TYR A 176 -8.89 -2.54 10.51
N PRO A 177 -8.01 -1.90 9.72
CA PRO A 177 -6.58 -1.84 10.03
C PRO A 177 -6.36 -1.22 11.41
N LEU A 178 -5.52 -1.86 12.22
CA LEU A 178 -4.96 -1.24 13.42
C LEU A 178 -4.07 -0.10 12.92
N HIS A 179 -4.50 1.15 12.98
CA HIS A 179 -3.66 2.29 12.58
C HIS A 179 -2.26 2.17 13.22
N ILE A 180 -1.22 1.99 12.39
CA ILE A 180 0.17 1.67 12.78
C ILE A 180 0.95 2.89 13.26
#